data_AF-A0A0L0ULS3-F1
#
_entry.id   AF-A0A0L0ULS3-F1
#
_cell.length_a   1.000
_cell.length_b   1.000
_cell.length_c   1.000
_cell.angle_alpha   90.00
_cell.angle_beta   90.00
_cell.angle_gamma   90.00
#
_symmetry.space_group_name_H-M   'P 1'
#
loop_
_entity.id
_entity.type
_entity.pdbx_description
1 polymer ?
#
loop_
_entity_poly.entity_id
_entity_poly.type
_entity_poly.pdbx_seq_one_letter_code
_entity_poly.pdbx_strand_id
1 'polypeptide(L)'
;PPTRPLGPPKKNSPRAPANDEDSNDEEEAHHLISKFDDEDEDEPSEAESKEDVVSQDEGHHGELDIEDELTLDDIHDLEEEDEEDVYTTASCRHTLAKFRTIATKLRKSPNSKAKLVKLCEENKCGKPHNVERDVPTRWNSTYKQVASIVQCEKAM
;
A
#
# COMPACT_ATOMS: atom_id res chain seq x y z
N PRO A 1 -46.56 49.11 -19.69
CA PRO A 1 -47.16 48.09 -20.58
C PRO A 1 -46.21 46.89 -20.66
N PRO A 2 -46.68 45.66 -20.46
CA PRO A 2 -45.83 44.48 -20.38
C PRO A 2 -45.60 43.86 -21.77
N THR A 3 -44.41 43.32 -22.01
CA THR A 3 -44.17 42.38 -23.12
C THR A 3 -43.62 41.07 -22.55
N ARG A 4 -44.35 39.98 -22.82
CA ARG A 4 -43.98 38.57 -22.56
C ARG A 4 -43.46 37.95 -23.87
N PRO A 5 -42.91 36.72 -23.89
CA PRO A 5 -41.50 36.43 -24.16
C PRO A 5 -41.27 35.67 -25.49
N LEU A 6 -40.01 35.49 -25.90
CA LEU A 6 -39.63 34.59 -27.00
C LEU A 6 -38.48 33.69 -26.56
N GLY A 7 -38.76 32.40 -26.42
CA GLY A 7 -37.74 31.35 -26.27
C GLY A 7 -37.39 30.73 -27.63
N PRO A 8 -36.16 30.24 -27.86
CA PRO A 8 -35.81 29.44 -29.03
C PRO A 8 -35.76 27.91 -28.76
N PRO A 9 -35.69 27.05 -29.81
CA PRO A 9 -36.54 25.87 -29.94
C PRO A 9 -35.87 24.51 -29.74
N LYS A 10 -36.72 23.47 -29.64
CA LYS A 10 -36.37 22.03 -29.70
C LYS A 10 -35.81 21.63 -31.06
N LYS A 11 -34.78 20.78 -31.10
CA LYS A 11 -34.34 20.03 -32.29
C LYS A 11 -34.38 18.53 -31.99
N ASN A 12 -35.03 17.77 -32.88
CA ASN A 12 -35.15 16.32 -32.86
C ASN A 12 -34.30 15.68 -33.98
N SER A 13 -33.63 14.56 -33.63
CA SER A 13 -33.17 13.39 -34.44
C SER A 13 -32.09 13.56 -35.53
N PRO A 14 -31.35 12.49 -35.97
CA PRO A 14 -31.51 11.06 -35.69
C PRO A 14 -30.22 10.27 -35.26
N ARG A 15 -30.44 9.00 -34.88
CA ARG A 15 -29.52 7.97 -34.36
C ARG A 15 -28.66 7.28 -35.45
N ALA A 16 -27.39 6.99 -35.16
CA ALA A 16 -26.54 5.94 -35.77
C ALA A 16 -25.33 5.64 -34.83
N PRO A 17 -24.64 4.48 -34.94
CA PRO A 17 -24.40 3.58 -33.82
C PRO A 17 -23.14 3.87 -32.99
N ALA A 18 -23.18 3.41 -31.74
CA ALA A 18 -22.03 3.27 -30.86
C ALA A 18 -21.15 2.13 -31.37
N ASN A 19 -19.90 2.45 -31.70
CA ASN A 19 -18.79 1.51 -31.67
C ASN A 19 -18.01 1.81 -30.40
N ASP A 20 -18.27 1.04 -29.36
CA ASP A 20 -17.37 0.93 -28.21
C ASP A 20 -16.37 -0.18 -28.55
N GLU A 21 -15.29 0.18 -29.25
CA GLU A 21 -14.08 -0.66 -29.29
C GLU A 21 -13.32 -0.45 -27.98
N ASP A 22 -13.48 -1.40 -27.06
CA ASP A 22 -12.62 -1.57 -25.90
C ASP A 22 -11.26 -2.10 -26.39
N SER A 23 -10.36 -1.18 -26.70
CA SER A 23 -8.96 -1.52 -26.98
C SER A 23 -8.25 -1.69 -25.63
N ASN A 24 -8.15 -2.95 -25.19
CA ASN A 24 -7.33 -3.34 -24.05
C ASN A 24 -5.85 -3.23 -24.47
N ASP A 25 -5.26 -2.05 -24.28
CA ASP A 25 -3.84 -1.80 -24.53
C ASP A 25 -3.04 -2.23 -23.28
N GLU A 26 -2.45 -3.41 -23.36
CA GLU A 26 -1.75 -4.09 -22.26
C GLU A 26 -0.26 -3.72 -22.20
N GLU A 27 0.18 -2.77 -23.02
CA GLU A 27 1.60 -2.40 -23.21
C GLU A 27 2.14 -1.41 -22.15
N GLU A 28 1.29 -0.75 -21.36
CA GLU A 28 1.75 0.32 -20.44
C GLU A 28 2.36 -0.20 -19.11
N ALA A 29 2.20 -1.49 -18.79
CA ALA A 29 2.66 -2.05 -17.51
C ALA A 29 4.19 -2.16 -17.39
N HIS A 30 4.91 -2.30 -18.50
CA HIS A 30 6.36 -2.53 -18.50
C HIS A 30 7.19 -1.26 -18.26
N HIS A 31 6.62 -0.07 -18.48
CA HIS A 31 7.35 1.19 -18.39
C HIS A 31 7.50 1.74 -16.97
N LEU A 32 6.71 1.24 -15.99
CA LEU A 32 6.77 1.77 -14.62
C LEU A 32 7.92 1.22 -13.77
N ILE A 33 8.63 0.19 -14.23
CA ILE A 33 9.72 -0.45 -13.46
C ILE A 33 11.03 0.33 -13.61
N SER A 34 11.27 1.02 -14.74
CA SER A 34 12.55 1.70 -15.01
C SER A 34 12.73 3.07 -14.33
N LYS A 35 11.71 3.62 -13.66
CA LYS A 35 11.74 5.00 -13.13
C LYS A 35 12.19 5.11 -11.66
N PHE A 36 12.98 4.15 -11.17
CA PHE A 36 13.42 4.13 -9.78
C PHE A 36 14.92 4.43 -9.60
N ASP A 37 15.67 4.64 -10.69
CA ASP A 37 17.13 4.87 -10.66
C ASP A 37 17.56 6.34 -10.78
N ASP A 38 16.63 7.31 -10.73
CA ASP A 38 17.02 8.73 -10.71
C ASP A 38 17.14 9.22 -9.25
N GLU A 39 18.39 9.46 -8.86
CA GLU A 39 18.84 10.03 -7.59
C GLU A 39 18.42 11.51 -7.49
N ASP A 40 17.37 11.80 -6.72
CA ASP A 40 17.04 13.18 -6.33
C ASP A 40 17.65 13.48 -4.95
N GLU A 41 18.71 14.29 -4.95
CA GLU A 41 19.25 14.98 -3.77
C GLU A 41 18.26 16.04 -3.29
N ASP A 42 17.62 15.83 -2.12
CA ASP A 42 16.80 16.85 -1.45
C ASP A 42 17.57 17.47 -0.26
N GLU A 43 17.84 18.76 -0.38
CA GLU A 43 18.42 19.66 0.62
C GLU A 43 17.56 19.79 1.89
N PRO A 44 18.13 19.79 3.11
CA PRO A 44 17.36 19.92 4.35
C PRO A 44 17.01 21.37 4.67
N SER A 45 15.71 21.64 4.83
CA SER A 45 15.20 22.92 5.33
C SER A 45 15.42 23.08 6.84
N GLU A 46 16.15 24.12 7.24
CA GLU A 46 16.44 24.54 8.62
C GLU A 46 15.18 24.91 9.41
N ALA A 47 14.92 24.19 10.51
CA ALA A 47 13.88 24.50 11.48
C ALA A 47 14.47 24.55 12.90
N GLU A 48 14.89 25.75 13.29
CA GLU A 48 15.35 26.13 14.64
C GLU A 48 14.35 25.71 15.73
N SER A 49 14.73 24.73 16.55
CA SER A 49 13.96 24.31 17.72
C SER A 49 14.85 24.13 18.96
N LYS A 50 15.01 25.26 19.67
CA LYS A 50 15.04 25.43 21.13
C LYS A 50 15.69 24.31 21.94
N GLU A 51 16.89 24.62 22.43
CA GLU A 51 17.69 23.86 23.39
C GLU A 51 16.87 23.42 24.61
N ASP A 52 16.59 22.13 24.71
CA ASP A 52 16.17 21.48 25.95
C ASP A 52 17.37 20.66 26.44
N VAL A 53 17.87 21.02 27.63
CA VAL A 53 19.06 20.41 28.24
C VAL A 53 18.70 18.98 28.67
N VAL A 54 18.89 18.04 27.76
CA VAL A 54 18.83 16.61 28.07
C VAL A 54 19.99 16.29 29.01
N SER A 55 19.63 15.97 30.25
CA SER A 55 20.54 15.31 31.17
C SER A 55 21.07 14.05 30.50
N GLN A 56 22.39 13.94 30.43
CA GLN A 56 23.11 12.77 29.94
C GLN A 56 22.73 11.57 30.82
N ASP A 57 21.67 10.88 30.44
CA ASP A 57 21.39 9.53 30.87
C ASP A 57 22.42 8.65 30.16
N GLU A 58 23.51 8.34 30.85
CA GLU A 58 24.39 7.21 30.50
C GLU A 58 23.65 5.90 30.79
N GLY A 59 22.46 5.75 30.22
CA GLY A 59 21.86 4.46 29.99
C GLY A 59 22.70 3.81 28.92
N HIS A 60 23.39 2.74 29.29
CA HIS A 60 24.00 1.79 28.38
C HIS A 60 22.86 1.29 27.46
N HIS A 61 22.60 2.02 26.38
CA HIS A 61 21.91 1.51 25.21
C HIS A 61 22.63 0.19 24.97
N GLY A 62 21.90 -0.93 24.93
CA GLY A 62 22.50 -2.21 24.57
C GLY A 62 23.07 -2.02 23.17
N GLU A 63 24.33 -1.61 23.12
CA GLU A 63 25.12 -1.44 21.93
C GLU A 63 25.29 -2.87 21.47
N LEU A 64 24.50 -3.24 20.46
CA LEU A 64 24.75 -4.46 19.73
C LEU A 64 26.17 -4.31 19.22
N ASP A 65 27.04 -5.26 19.55
CA ASP A 65 28.40 -5.23 19.06
C ASP A 65 28.35 -5.25 17.52
N ILE A 66 29.38 -4.76 16.85
CA ILE A 66 29.46 -4.84 15.39
C ILE A 66 29.41 -6.32 14.94
N GLU A 67 29.80 -7.24 15.83
CA GLU A 67 29.65 -8.69 15.67
C GLU A 67 28.19 -9.22 15.82
N ASP A 68 27.29 -8.46 16.45
CA ASP A 68 25.86 -8.79 16.58
C ASP A 68 25.02 -8.21 15.41
N GLU A 69 25.64 -7.52 14.46
CA GLU A 69 25.00 -6.98 13.27
C GLU A 69 24.72 -8.09 12.25
N LEU A 70 23.44 -8.40 12.02
CA LEU A 70 23.03 -9.37 11.00
C LEU A 70 23.41 -8.86 9.61
N THR A 71 24.29 -9.59 8.95
CA THR A 71 24.74 -9.38 7.57
C THR A 71 23.89 -10.18 6.58
N LEU A 72 24.04 -9.90 5.28
CA LEU A 72 23.42 -10.72 4.24
C LEU A 72 23.97 -12.15 4.20
N ASP A 73 25.13 -12.40 4.80
CA ASP A 73 25.71 -13.75 4.91
C ASP A 73 24.99 -14.60 5.98
N ASP A 74 24.36 -13.98 6.98
CA ASP A 74 23.62 -14.67 8.06
C ASP A 74 22.28 -15.26 7.60
N ILE A 75 21.81 -14.87 6.42
CA ILE A 75 20.61 -15.41 5.75
C ILE A 75 20.96 -16.37 4.60
N HIS A 76 22.24 -16.74 4.44
CA HIS A 76 22.70 -17.59 3.34
C HIS A 76 22.44 -19.09 3.58
N ASP A 77 22.00 -19.49 4.78
CA ASP A 77 21.64 -20.87 5.13
C ASP A 77 20.14 -21.18 4.95
N LEU A 78 19.48 -20.46 4.03
CA LEU A 78 18.12 -20.75 3.61
C LEU A 78 18.15 -21.81 2.50
N GLU A 79 17.35 -22.86 2.65
CA GLU A 79 17.21 -23.93 1.66
C GLU A 79 16.85 -23.32 0.28
N GLU A 80 17.48 -23.84 -0.79
CA GLU A 80 17.15 -23.41 -2.15
C GLU A 80 15.68 -23.72 -2.45
N GLU A 81 14.97 -22.75 -3.03
CA GLU A 81 13.55 -22.90 -3.35
C GLU A 81 13.35 -24.03 -4.37
N ASP A 82 12.58 -25.05 -4.00
CA ASP A 82 12.27 -26.18 -4.88
C ASP A 82 11.20 -25.79 -5.92
N GLU A 83 11.17 -26.51 -7.04
CA GLU A 83 10.14 -26.37 -8.08
C GLU A 83 8.74 -26.73 -7.56
N GLU A 84 8.65 -27.54 -6.50
CA GLU A 84 7.41 -27.88 -5.79
C GLU A 84 7.00 -26.82 -4.75
N ASP A 85 7.85 -25.81 -4.47
CA ASP A 85 7.51 -24.74 -3.53
C ASP A 85 6.40 -23.85 -4.09
N VAL A 86 5.29 -23.80 -3.37
CA VAL A 86 4.13 -22.98 -3.71
C VAL A 86 4.43 -21.47 -3.52
N TYR A 87 5.45 -21.13 -2.75
CA TYR A 87 5.79 -19.78 -2.32
C TYR A 87 7.23 -19.37 -2.66
N THR A 88 7.67 -19.65 -3.89
CA THR A 88 8.95 -19.15 -4.40
C THR A 88 9.03 -17.62 -4.32
N THR A 89 10.23 -17.08 -4.11
CA THR A 89 10.54 -15.65 -4.07
C THR A 89 9.99 -14.93 -5.30
N ALA A 90 10.11 -15.54 -6.49
CA ALA A 90 9.56 -14.99 -7.72
C ALA A 90 8.03 -14.86 -7.67
N SER A 91 7.32 -15.90 -7.23
CA SER A 91 5.86 -15.90 -7.12
C SER A 91 5.35 -14.91 -6.07
N CYS A 92 6.06 -14.80 -4.93
CA CYS A 92 5.78 -13.84 -3.88
C CYS A 92 5.97 -12.39 -4.36
N ARG A 93 7.10 -12.09 -5.02
CA ARG A 93 7.37 -10.76 -5.61
C ARG A 93 6.27 -10.35 -6.60
N HIS A 94 5.87 -11.26 -7.49
CA HIS A 94 4.79 -10.99 -8.44
C HIS A 94 3.45 -10.72 -7.74
N THR A 95 3.12 -11.54 -6.75
CA THR A 95 1.88 -11.40 -5.98
C THR A 95 1.84 -10.08 -5.20
N LEU A 96 2.96 -9.68 -4.58
CA LEU A 96 3.10 -8.39 -3.90
C LEU A 96 2.94 -7.22 -4.86
N ALA A 97 3.50 -7.29 -6.07
CA ALA A 97 3.33 -6.27 -7.09
C ALA A 97 1.85 -6.12 -7.48
N LYS A 98 1.12 -7.23 -7.66
CA LYS A 98 -0.33 -7.21 -7.90
C LYS A 98 -1.09 -6.54 -6.76
N PHE A 99 -0.80 -6.90 -5.51
CA PHE A 99 -1.43 -6.27 -4.35
C PHE A 99 -1.17 -4.76 -4.30
N ARG A 100 0.06 -4.32 -4.59
CA ARG A 100 0.42 -2.90 -4.67
C ARG A 100 -0.40 -2.18 -5.74
N THR A 101 -0.57 -2.78 -6.91
CA THR A 101 -1.38 -2.23 -8.00
C THR A 101 -2.86 -2.12 -7.61
N ILE A 102 -3.43 -3.18 -7.02
CA ILE A 102 -4.81 -3.17 -6.54
C ILE A 102 -5.01 -2.09 -5.47
N ALA A 103 -4.13 -2.04 -4.46
CA ALA A 103 -4.18 -1.03 -3.41
C ALA A 103 -4.10 0.40 -3.99
N THR A 104 -3.21 0.61 -4.97
CA THR A 104 -3.09 1.89 -5.67
C THR A 104 -4.36 2.25 -6.42
N LYS A 105 -4.97 1.29 -7.13
CA LYS A 105 -6.25 1.48 -7.83
C LYS A 105 -7.38 1.82 -6.86
N LEU A 106 -7.49 1.10 -5.74
CA LEU A 106 -8.48 1.36 -4.69
C LEU A 106 -8.28 2.74 -4.04
N ARG A 107 -7.03 3.18 -3.89
CA ARG A 107 -6.71 4.51 -3.35
C ARG A 107 -7.06 5.64 -4.32
N LYS A 108 -6.73 5.49 -5.60
CA LYS A 108 -6.88 6.54 -6.62
C LYS A 108 -8.26 6.58 -7.27
N SER A 109 -9.00 5.47 -7.28
CA SER A 109 -10.30 5.35 -7.96
C SER A 109 -11.45 5.20 -6.94
N PRO A 110 -12.23 6.27 -6.69
CA PRO A 110 -13.41 6.21 -5.83
C PRO A 110 -14.43 5.16 -6.28
N ASN A 111 -14.59 4.97 -7.59
CA ASN A 111 -15.50 3.99 -8.17
C ASN A 111 -15.08 2.55 -7.83
N SER A 112 -13.79 2.24 -7.95
CA SER A 112 -13.27 0.91 -7.61
C SER A 112 -13.40 0.64 -6.11
N LYS A 113 -13.11 1.65 -5.28
CA LYS A 113 -13.31 1.58 -3.83
C LYS A 113 -14.78 1.33 -3.46
N ALA A 114 -15.72 2.04 -4.10
CA ALA A 114 -17.14 1.87 -3.85
C ALA A 114 -17.62 0.45 -4.24
N LYS A 115 -17.15 -0.11 -5.35
CA LYS A 115 -17.43 -1.50 -5.74
C LYS A 115 -16.90 -2.49 -4.71
N LEU A 116 -15.67 -2.30 -4.22
CA LEU A 116 -15.10 -3.15 -3.18
C LEU A 116 -15.92 -3.10 -1.88
N VAL A 117 -16.34 -1.92 -1.44
CA VAL A 117 -17.18 -1.77 -0.24
C VAL A 117 -18.49 -2.53 -0.38
N LYS A 118 -19.17 -2.42 -1.52
CA LYS A 118 -20.39 -3.21 -1.79
C LYS A 118 -20.14 -4.71 -1.73
N LEU A 119 -19.05 -5.17 -2.35
CA LEU A 119 -18.67 -6.59 -2.29
C LEU A 119 -18.44 -7.05 -0.85
N CYS A 120 -17.77 -6.24 -0.02
CA CYS A 120 -17.60 -6.53 1.40
C CYS A 120 -18.92 -6.59 2.15
N GLU A 121 -19.87 -5.69 1.85
CA GLU A 121 -21.21 -5.69 2.45
C GLU A 121 -22.01 -6.94 2.06
N GLU A 122 -22.00 -7.31 0.77
CA GLU A 122 -22.67 -8.49 0.23
C GLU A 122 -22.15 -9.80 0.87
N ASN A 123 -20.83 -9.89 1.04
CA ASN A 123 -20.18 -11.04 1.67
C ASN A 123 -20.19 -10.97 3.20
N LYS A 124 -20.80 -9.93 3.79
CA LYS A 124 -20.83 -9.70 5.24
C LYS A 124 -19.44 -9.74 5.86
N CYS A 125 -18.43 -9.22 5.15
CA CYS A 125 -17.06 -9.18 5.62
C CYS A 125 -17.00 -8.38 6.94
N GLY A 126 -16.39 -8.98 7.96
CA GLY A 126 -16.11 -8.29 9.21
C GLY A 126 -15.10 -7.17 9.02
N LYS A 127 -15.07 -6.22 9.95
CA LYS A 127 -14.00 -5.21 9.99
C LYS A 127 -12.67 -5.96 10.19
N PRO A 128 -11.68 -5.79 9.30
CA PRO A 128 -10.40 -6.48 9.43
C PRO A 128 -9.73 -6.07 10.73
N HIS A 129 -9.15 -7.06 11.43
CA HIS A 129 -8.30 -6.80 12.57
C HIS A 129 -6.92 -6.33 12.08
N ASN A 130 -6.44 -5.21 12.61
CA ASN A 130 -5.11 -4.70 12.29
C ASN A 130 -4.14 -5.21 13.35
N VAL A 131 -3.11 -5.92 12.90
CA VAL A 131 -2.00 -6.36 13.76
C VAL A 131 -1.00 -5.24 13.91
N GLU A 132 -0.90 -4.71 15.13
CA GLU A 132 0.09 -3.67 15.44
C GLU A 132 1.52 -4.21 15.24
N ARG A 133 2.40 -3.36 14.72
CA ARG A 133 3.83 -3.68 14.64
C ARG A 133 4.45 -3.68 16.04
N ASP A 134 5.37 -4.59 16.26
CA ASP A 134 6.27 -4.52 17.41
C ASP A 134 7.17 -3.26 17.32
N VAL A 135 7.38 -2.58 18.44
CA VAL A 135 8.16 -1.35 18.53
C VAL A 135 9.07 -1.47 19.75
N PRO A 136 10.40 -1.66 19.59
CA PRO A 136 11.31 -1.99 20.68
C PRO A 136 11.27 -1.02 21.87
N THR A 137 11.04 0.28 21.60
CA THR A 137 10.95 1.32 22.63
C THR A 137 9.66 1.29 23.46
N ARG A 138 8.70 0.44 23.10
CA ARG A 138 7.38 0.36 23.75
C ARG A 138 7.24 -0.98 24.47
N TRP A 139 7.40 -0.96 25.79
CA TRP A 139 7.40 -2.15 26.68
C TRP A 139 6.34 -3.25 26.43
N ASN A 140 5.18 -2.91 25.85
CA ASN A 140 4.07 -3.85 25.64
C ASN A 140 3.75 -4.11 24.15
N SER A 141 4.58 -3.68 23.20
CA SER A 141 4.29 -3.84 21.78
C SER A 141 4.31 -5.31 21.33
N THR A 142 5.29 -6.09 21.80
CA THR A 142 5.41 -7.51 21.44
C THR A 142 4.18 -8.27 21.95
N TYR A 143 3.79 -8.04 23.20
CA TYR A 143 2.59 -8.64 23.77
C TYR A 143 1.32 -8.29 22.98
N LYS A 144 1.15 -7.01 22.62
CA LYS A 144 0.00 -6.55 21.82
C LYS A 144 -0.02 -7.18 20.43
N GLN A 145 1.14 -7.28 19.78
CA GLN A 145 1.27 -7.90 18.48
C GLN A 145 0.89 -9.38 18.55
N VAL A 146 1.47 -10.14 19.49
CA VAL A 146 1.17 -11.57 19.67
C VAL A 146 -0.31 -11.79 19.99
N ALA A 147 -0.89 -11.01 20.91
CA ALA A 147 -2.31 -11.12 21.24
C ALA A 147 -3.20 -10.85 20.01
N SER A 148 -2.81 -9.89 19.18
CA SER A 148 -3.51 -9.55 17.94
C SER A 148 -3.40 -10.66 16.87
N ILE A 149 -2.23 -11.29 16.74
CA ILE A 149 -2.02 -12.46 15.85
C ILE A 149 -2.90 -13.63 16.30
N VAL A 150 -2.90 -13.95 17.60
CA VAL A 150 -3.75 -15.02 18.16
C VAL A 150 -5.23 -14.71 17.93
N GLN A 151 -5.64 -13.44 17.98
CA GLN A 151 -7.01 -13.05 17.63
C GLN A 151 -7.35 -13.31 16.14
N CYS A 152 -6.37 -13.19 15.24
CA CYS A 152 -6.53 -13.46 13.82
C CYS A 152 -6.60 -14.96 13.46
N GLU A 153 -6.14 -15.86 14.34
CA GLU A 153 -6.18 -17.32 14.10
C GLU A 153 -7.60 -17.82 13.79
N LYS A 154 -8.62 -17.20 14.41
CA LYS A 154 -10.04 -17.53 14.16
C LYS A 154 -10.54 -17.19 12.74
N ALA A 155 -9.75 -16.44 11.98
CA ALA A 155 -10.08 -15.98 10.63
C ALA A 155 -9.25 -16.68 9.53
N MET A 156 -8.29 -17.53 9.91
CA MET A 156 -7.56 -18.42 9.01
C MET A 156 -8.32 -19.74 8.82
#